data_AF-A0A2V6PDC9-F1
#
_entry.id   AF-A0A2V6PDC9-F1
#
_cell.length_a   1.000
_cell.length_b   1.000
_cell.length_c   1.000
_cell.angle_alpha   90.00
_cell.angle_beta   90.00
_cell.angle_gamma   90.00
#
_symmetry.space_group_name_H-M   'P 1'
#
loop_
_entity.id
_entity.type
_entity.pdbx_description
1 polymer ?
#
loop_
_entity_poly.entity_id
_entity_poly.type
_entity_poly.pdbx_seq_one_letter_code
_entity_poly.pdbx_strand_id
1 'polypeptide(L)'
;MTIAAGLSAAGAHAWAVDASDVLVYSIGSIRLKPHLAVSEQYDDNIFFRPGKPVAGFPSVPVESDFVTVVSPGMNLQLGSKEANHITLDYTMDESFYVNQTSQDHRDHSFFLNTHLEGSRIKLDGNDRVQFLSGILGGTLNLGQRVDRKSFLDDYRLTYPFTEKT
;
A
#
# COMPACT_ATOMS: atom_id res chain seq x y z
N MET A 1 -10.28 -20.33 11.01
CA MET A 1 -9.22 -20.08 12.01
C MET A 1 -9.03 -18.57 12.05
N THR A 2 -9.39 -17.95 13.17
CA THR A 2 -9.46 -16.48 13.33
C THR A 2 -8.10 -16.00 13.85
N ILE A 3 -7.41 -15.14 13.10
CA ILE A 3 -6.15 -14.52 13.55
C ILE A 3 -6.50 -13.14 14.12
N ALA A 4 -6.39 -13.01 15.44
CA ALA A 4 -6.42 -11.73 16.13
C ALA A 4 -4.99 -11.18 16.15
N ALA A 5 -4.73 -10.10 15.43
CA ALA A 5 -3.48 -9.37 15.50
C ALA A 5 -3.54 -8.41 16.71
N GLY A 6 -2.87 -8.78 17.80
CA GLY A 6 -2.66 -7.91 18.95
C GLY A 6 -1.46 -7.00 18.68
N LEU A 7 -1.73 -5.71 18.45
CA LEU A 7 -0.69 -4.68 18.34
C LEU A 7 -0.22 -4.31 19.76
N SER A 8 0.97 -4.77 20.16
CA SER A 8 1.63 -4.32 21.39
C SER A 8 2.69 -3.27 21.03
N ALA A 9 2.34 -1.99 21.16
CA ALA A 9 3.29 -0.89 21.00
C ALA A 9 4.17 -0.78 22.26
N ALA A 10 5.41 -1.25 22.18
CA ALA A 10 6.43 -0.93 23.18
C ALA A 10 6.97 0.48 22.91
N GLY A 11 6.95 1.32 23.95
CA GLY A 11 7.16 2.77 23.86
C GLY A 11 8.51 3.18 23.26
N ALA A 12 8.43 3.86 22.12
CA ALA A 12 9.46 4.80 21.70
C ALA A 12 9.07 6.19 22.22
N HIS A 13 10.00 6.88 22.89
CA HIS A 13 9.85 8.28 23.28
C HIS A 13 9.78 9.16 22.02
N ALA A 14 8.58 9.36 21.49
CA ALA A 14 8.33 10.40 20.49
C ALA A 14 8.20 11.74 21.23
N TRP A 15 8.92 12.76 20.76
CA TRP A 15 8.59 14.13 21.13
C TRP A 15 7.13 14.37 20.76
N ALA A 16 6.30 14.71 21.75
CA ALA A 16 4.90 15.05 21.56
C ALA A 16 4.78 16.42 20.88
N VAL A 17 5.20 16.48 19.63
CA VAL A 17 4.68 17.45 18.68
C VAL A 17 3.59 16.69 17.93
N ASP A 18 2.37 17.22 17.96
CA ASP A 18 1.28 16.60 17.22
C ASP A 18 1.68 16.57 15.74
N ALA A 19 1.80 15.37 15.16
CA ALA A 19 2.29 15.20 13.78
C ALA A 19 1.45 16.02 12.78
N SER A 20 0.20 16.32 13.15
CA SER A 20 -0.72 17.17 12.40
C SER A 20 -0.27 18.65 12.28
N ASP A 21 0.51 19.17 13.23
CA ASP A 21 0.98 20.58 13.25
C ASP A 21 2.28 20.80 12.46
N VAL A 22 3.07 19.75 12.19
CA VAL A 22 4.40 19.88 11.54
C VAL A 22 4.41 19.35 10.10
N LEU A 23 3.54 18.40 9.76
CA LEU A 23 3.66 17.63 8.52
C LEU A 23 2.57 17.95 7.49
N VAL A 24 1.85 19.07 7.61
CA VAL A 24 0.83 19.46 6.62
C VAL A 24 1.17 20.81 6.00
N TYR A 25 1.60 20.79 4.73
CA TYR A 25 1.80 22.01 3.96
C TYR A 25 0.52 22.33 3.18
N SER A 26 -0.10 23.47 3.47
CA SER A 26 -1.32 23.91 2.79
C SER A 26 -1.07 25.20 2.02
N ILE A 27 -1.37 25.20 0.72
CA ILE A 27 -1.32 26.39 -0.14
C ILE A 27 -2.68 26.51 -0.84
N GLY A 28 -3.54 27.38 -0.32
CA GLY A 28 -4.91 27.53 -0.81
C GLY A 28 -5.70 26.21 -0.67
N SER A 29 -6.25 25.72 -1.78
CA SER A 29 -7.02 24.47 -1.82
C SER A 29 -6.16 23.21 -1.92
N ILE A 30 -4.82 23.34 -1.92
CA ILE A 30 -3.89 22.21 -1.99
C ILE A 30 -3.38 21.90 -0.59
N ARG A 31 -3.41 20.63 -0.20
CA ARG A 31 -2.80 20.11 1.03
C ARG A 31 -1.84 18.98 0.68
N LEU A 32 -0.61 19.06 1.17
CA LEU A 32 0.39 18.01 1.07
C LEU A 32 0.69 17.48 2.47
N LYS A 33 0.59 16.15 2.63
CA LYS A 33 0.82 15.45 3.88
C LYS A 33 1.82 14.31 3.66
N PRO A 34 3.12 14.50 3.91
CA PRO A 34 4.03 13.37 4.07
C PRO A 34 3.56 12.41 5.17
N HIS A 35 3.81 11.13 4.96
CA HIS A 35 3.58 10.08 5.94
C HIS A 35 4.74 9.08 5.91
N LEU A 36 4.90 8.34 7.01
CA LEU A 36 5.91 7.31 7.17
C LEU A 36 5.31 6.19 8.01
N ALA A 37 5.40 4.96 7.51
CA ALA A 37 5.12 3.76 8.29
C ALA A 37 6.36 2.89 8.39
N VAL A 38 6.48 2.15 9.48
CA VAL A 38 7.46 1.08 9.66
C VAL A 38 6.70 -0.14 10.13
N SER A 39 6.91 -1.28 9.49
CA SER A 39 6.32 -2.56 9.90
C SER A 39 7.39 -3.63 10.00
N GLU A 40 7.18 -4.57 10.90
CA GLU A 40 8.08 -5.68 11.14
C GLU A 40 7.26 -6.96 11.25
N GLN A 41 7.69 -8.01 10.56
CA GLN A 41 6.99 -9.29 10.52
C GLN A 41 7.99 -10.43 10.53
N TYR A 42 7.73 -11.45 11.35
CA TYR A 42 8.35 -12.75 11.20
C TYR A 42 7.48 -13.62 10.28
N ASP A 43 8.07 -14.11 9.19
CA ASP A 43 7.44 -15.05 8.26
C ASP A 43 8.18 -16.38 8.34
N ASP A 44 7.47 -17.47 8.62
CA ASP A 44 8.05 -18.80 8.73
C ASP A 44 8.31 -19.47 7.38
N ASN A 45 7.81 -18.88 6.28
CA ASN A 45 7.89 -19.44 4.93
C ASN A 45 7.84 -18.33 3.86
N ILE A 46 8.89 -17.51 3.79
CA ILE A 46 8.97 -16.36 2.85
C ILE A 46 8.88 -16.76 1.37
N PHE A 47 9.15 -18.03 1.05
CA PHE A 47 9.13 -18.57 -0.31
C PHE A 47 7.87 -19.41 -0.62
N PHE A 48 6.91 -19.47 0.30
CA PHE A 48 5.65 -20.20 0.11
C PHE A 48 5.85 -21.68 -0.28
N ARG A 49 6.92 -22.30 0.22
CA ARG A 49 7.31 -23.68 -0.12
C ARG A 49 6.49 -24.70 0.67
N PRO A 50 6.25 -25.90 0.11
CA PRO A 50 5.57 -26.95 0.83
C PRO A 50 6.45 -27.49 1.98
N GLY A 51 5.89 -27.57 3.20
CA GLY A 51 6.60 -28.11 4.35
C GLY A 51 6.81 -29.64 4.33
N LYS A 52 6.23 -30.35 3.34
CA LYS A 52 6.41 -31.79 3.13
C LYS A 52 6.85 -32.07 1.69
N PRO A 53 7.66 -33.12 1.45
CA PRO A 53 8.02 -33.55 0.11
C PRO A 53 6.78 -33.81 -0.75
N VAL A 54 6.76 -33.25 -1.96
CA VAL A 54 5.72 -33.51 -2.97
C VAL A 54 6.34 -34.38 -4.06
N ALA A 55 5.71 -35.52 -4.36
CA ALA A 55 6.21 -36.45 -5.36
C ALA A 55 6.36 -35.77 -6.74
N GLY A 56 7.52 -35.93 -7.37
CA GLY A 56 7.83 -35.30 -8.66
C GLY A 56 8.40 -33.88 -8.58
N PHE A 57 8.59 -33.32 -7.38
CA PHE A 57 9.17 -31.99 -7.17
C PHE A 57 10.40 -32.03 -6.25
N PRO A 58 11.41 -31.17 -6.50
CA PRO A 58 12.55 -31.07 -5.60
C PRO A 58 12.10 -30.61 -4.21
N SER A 59 12.59 -31.30 -3.18
CA SER A 59 12.31 -30.92 -1.78
C SER A 59 13.31 -29.85 -1.36
N VAL A 60 12.89 -28.59 -1.45
CA VAL A 60 13.66 -27.44 -0.98
C VAL A 60 13.16 -27.05 0.42
N PRO A 61 14.04 -26.82 1.41
CA PRO A 61 13.63 -26.42 2.75
C PRO A 61 12.74 -25.17 2.75
N VAL A 62 11.80 -25.13 3.68
CA VAL A 62 11.10 -23.90 4.06
C VAL A 62 12.12 -22.97 4.72
N GLU A 63 12.06 -21.69 4.38
CA GLU A 63 12.95 -20.67 4.93
C GLU A 63 12.11 -19.59 5.59
N SER A 64 12.49 -19.25 6.81
CA SER A 64 11.89 -18.19 7.59
C SER A 64 12.76 -16.94 7.55
N ASP A 65 12.14 -15.78 7.70
CA ASP A 65 12.89 -14.55 7.93
C ASP A 65 12.12 -13.53 8.76
N PHE A 66 12.86 -12.59 9.32
CA PHE A 66 12.32 -11.36 9.88
C PHE A 66 12.42 -10.28 8.82
N VAL A 67 11.28 -9.68 8.49
CA VAL A 67 11.14 -8.69 7.42
C VAL A 67 10.77 -7.36 8.04
N THR A 68 11.56 -6.33 7.78
CA THR A 68 11.25 -4.94 8.13
C THR A 68 10.86 -4.20 6.86
N VAL A 69 9.76 -3.46 6.88
CA VAL A 69 9.33 -2.60 5.76
C VAL A 69 9.30 -1.16 6.24
N VAL A 70 9.99 -0.27 5.53
CA VAL A 70 9.95 1.18 5.74
C VAL A 70 9.21 1.82 4.59
N SER A 71 8.14 2.54 4.90
CA SER A 71 7.15 3.01 3.93
C SER A 71 6.98 4.53 3.97
N PRO A 72 7.91 5.33 3.43
CA PRO A 72 7.69 6.75 3.24
C PRO A 72 6.65 7.00 2.13
N GLY A 73 5.83 8.02 2.33
CA GLY A 73 4.83 8.40 1.35
C GLY A 73 4.39 9.85 1.47
N MET A 74 3.52 10.23 0.55
CA MET A 74 2.87 11.54 0.55
C MET A 74 1.44 11.44 0.07
N ASN A 75 0.58 12.24 0.69
CA ASN A 75 -0.78 12.44 0.29
C ASN A 75 -0.96 13.89 -0.19
N LEU A 76 -1.28 14.07 -1.47
CA LEU A 76 -1.63 15.34 -2.06
C LEU A 76 -3.14 15.41 -2.23
N GLN A 77 -3.77 16.43 -1.67
CA GLN A 77 -5.20 16.66 -1.77
C GLN A 77 -5.45 18.04 -2.40
N LEU A 78 -6.20 18.08 -3.49
CA LEU A 78 -6.81 19.28 -4.04
C LEU A 78 -8.28 19.30 -3.62
N GLY A 79 -8.74 20.39 -2.98
CA GLY A 79 -10.11 20.53 -2.50
C GLY A 79 -10.33 20.01 -1.08
N SER A 80 -11.56 19.61 -0.75
CA SER A 80 -11.94 19.13 0.59
C SER A 80 -12.64 17.78 0.50
N LYS A 81 -12.38 16.88 1.46
CA LYS A 81 -12.99 15.54 1.48
C LYS A 81 -14.50 15.59 1.66
N GLU A 82 -15.00 16.68 2.24
CA GLU A 82 -16.41 16.97 2.46
C GLU A 82 -17.09 17.61 1.22
N ALA A 83 -16.32 17.87 0.16
CA ALA A 83 -16.77 18.49 -1.07
C ALA A 83 -15.99 17.90 -2.26
N ASN A 84 -15.87 18.66 -3.35
CA ASN A 84 -15.07 18.25 -4.50
C ASN A 84 -13.60 18.11 -4.12
N HIS A 85 -13.04 16.94 -4.44
CA HIS A 85 -11.64 16.68 -4.20
C HIS A 85 -11.01 15.74 -5.22
N ILE A 86 -9.70 15.88 -5.33
CA ILE A 86 -8.81 14.92 -5.96
C ILE A 86 -7.71 14.63 -4.95
N THR A 87 -7.53 13.37 -4.57
CA THR A 87 -6.48 12.93 -3.66
C THR A 87 -5.55 11.98 -4.40
N LEU A 88 -4.26 12.31 -4.44
CA LEU A 88 -3.20 11.42 -4.89
C LEU A 88 -2.41 10.97 -3.66
N ASP A 89 -2.38 9.67 -3.40
CA ASP A 89 -1.49 9.05 -2.44
C ASP A 89 -0.37 8.31 -3.16
N TYR A 90 0.87 8.55 -2.73
CA TYR A 90 2.04 7.80 -3.16
C TYR A 90 2.72 7.20 -1.93
N THR A 91 3.03 5.92 -2.01
CA THR A 91 3.81 5.20 -1.01
C THR A 91 4.91 4.39 -1.70
N MET A 92 6.12 4.46 -1.16
CA MET A 92 7.23 3.58 -1.52
C MET A 92 7.50 2.67 -0.33
N ASP A 93 7.52 1.36 -0.56
CA ASP A 93 7.81 0.36 0.45
C ASP A 93 9.22 -0.20 0.18
N GLU A 94 10.15 0.00 1.12
CA GLU A 94 11.45 -0.67 1.11
C GLU A 94 11.41 -1.84 2.09
N SER A 95 11.54 -3.07 1.57
CA SER A 95 11.53 -4.28 2.38
C SER A 95 12.95 -4.81 2.60
N PHE A 96 13.29 -5.10 3.85
CA PHE A 96 14.57 -5.64 4.30
C PHE A 96 14.37 -7.02 4.93
N TYR A 97 15.08 -8.01 4.42
CA TYR A 97 15.12 -9.40 4.90
C TYR A 97 16.40 -9.59 5.70
N VAL A 98 16.28 -10.00 6.97
CA VAL A 98 17.45 -10.12 7.87
C VAL A 98 18.43 -11.18 7.39
N ASN A 99 17.93 -12.34 6.96
CA ASN A 99 18.77 -13.47 6.55
C ASN A 99 18.85 -13.60 5.02
N GLN A 100 17.78 -13.19 4.31
CA GLN A 100 17.66 -13.32 2.86
C GLN A 100 17.68 -11.99 2.12
N THR A 101 18.73 -11.19 2.36
CA THR A 101 18.92 -9.85 1.77
C THR A 101 18.86 -9.82 0.24
N SER A 102 19.08 -10.94 -0.45
CA SER A 102 18.86 -11.06 -1.91
C SER A 102 17.40 -10.80 -2.34
N GLN A 103 16.48 -10.86 -1.38
CA GLN A 103 15.04 -10.63 -1.53
C GLN A 103 14.63 -9.21 -1.14
N ASP A 104 15.57 -8.38 -0.67
CA ASP A 104 15.33 -6.96 -0.44
C ASP A 104 14.82 -6.31 -1.72
N HIS A 105 13.76 -5.52 -1.58
CA HIS A 105 13.06 -4.99 -2.74
C HIS A 105 12.31 -3.71 -2.41
N ARG A 106 12.00 -2.99 -3.48
CA ARG A 106 11.31 -1.72 -3.44
C ARG A 106 10.05 -1.77 -4.27
N ASP A 107 8.93 -1.44 -3.63
CA ASP A 107 7.63 -1.37 -4.27
C ASP A 107 7.12 0.07 -4.27
N HIS A 108 6.34 0.41 -5.29
CA HIS A 108 5.74 1.74 -5.44
C HIS A 108 4.25 1.60 -5.68
N SER A 109 3.44 2.29 -4.87
CA SER A 109 1.99 2.33 -5.02
C SER A 109 1.50 3.76 -5.17
N PHE A 110 0.68 3.98 -6.19
CA PHE A 110 -0.03 5.24 -6.43
C PHE A 110 -1.53 4.96 -6.32
N PHE A 111 -2.24 5.83 -5.60
CA PHE A 111 -3.69 5.79 -5.48
C PHE A 111 -4.27 7.16 -5.78
N LEU A 112 -5.05 7.27 -6.84
CA LEU A 112 -5.80 8.48 -7.17
C LEU A 112 -7.25 8.26 -6.78
N ASN A 113 -7.83 9.19 -6.04
CA ASN A 113 -9.25 9.22 -5.72
C ASN A 113 -9.83 10.56 -6.18
N THR A 114 -10.89 10.49 -6.96
CA THR A 114 -11.57 11.65 -7.53
C THR A 114 -13.02 11.64 -7.07
N HIS A 115 -13.48 12.78 -6.56
CA HIS A 115 -14.87 13.03 -6.27
C HIS A 115 -15.22 14.44 -6.72
N LEU A 116 -16.03 14.55 -7.78
CA LEU A 116 -16.47 15.81 -8.33
C LEU A 116 -18.00 15.80 -8.45
N GLU A 117 -18.65 16.63 -7.67
CA GLU A 117 -20.08 16.88 -7.69
C GLU A 117 -20.37 18.30 -8.20
N GLY A 118 -21.19 18.36 -9.23
CA GLY A 118 -21.78 19.58 -9.78
C GLY A 118 -23.31 19.51 -9.74
N SER A 119 -23.97 20.49 -10.36
CA SER A 119 -25.44 20.60 -10.32
C SER A 119 -26.20 19.43 -10.94
N ARG A 120 -25.58 18.71 -11.89
CA ARG A 120 -26.19 17.58 -12.62
C ARG A 120 -25.24 16.43 -12.86
N ILE A 121 -23.96 16.62 -12.61
CA ILE A 121 -22.95 15.61 -12.92
C ILE A 121 -22.23 15.30 -11.62
N LYS A 122 -22.15 14.01 -11.31
CA LYS A 122 -21.30 13.51 -10.26
C LYS A 122 -20.32 12.49 -10.86
N LEU A 123 -19.04 12.66 -10.55
CA LEU A 123 -17.97 11.75 -10.93
C LEU A 123 -17.30 11.25 -9.65
N ASP A 124 -17.34 9.93 -9.44
CA ASP A 124 -16.53 9.24 -8.46
C ASP A 124 -15.52 8.37 -9.21
N GLY A 125 -14.25 8.39 -8.82
CA GLY A 125 -13.19 7.66 -9.51
C GLY A 125 -12.10 7.18 -8.55
N ASN A 126 -11.57 5.99 -8.80
CA ASN A 126 -10.42 5.44 -8.10
C ASN A 126 -9.47 4.80 -9.09
N ASP A 127 -8.20 5.21 -9.06
CA ASP A 127 -7.12 4.56 -9.78
C ASP A 127 -6.11 4.00 -8.78
N ARG A 128 -5.60 2.81 -9.05
CA ARG A 128 -4.47 2.22 -8.35
C ARG A 128 -3.44 1.74 -9.36
N VAL A 129 -2.22 2.26 -9.24
CA VAL A 129 -1.06 1.83 -10.03
C VAL A 129 0.01 1.32 -9.09
N GLN A 130 0.51 0.11 -9.34
CA GLN A 130 1.51 -0.52 -8.50
C GLN A 130 2.65 -1.09 -9.33
N PHE A 131 3.88 -0.82 -8.89
CA PHE A 131 5.11 -1.45 -9.38
C PHE A 131 5.67 -2.28 -8.24
N LEU A 132 5.63 -3.60 -8.39
CA LEU A 132 5.98 -4.54 -7.34
C LEU A 132 7.14 -5.42 -7.82
N SER A 133 8.07 -5.76 -6.94
CA SER A 133 9.26 -6.57 -7.27
C SER A 133 9.56 -7.67 -6.25
N GLY A 134 8.66 -7.90 -5.28
CA GLY A 134 8.80 -8.96 -4.29
C GLY A 134 8.61 -10.40 -4.81
N ILE A 135 8.67 -11.34 -3.89
CA ILE A 135 8.44 -12.77 -4.12
C ILE A 135 6.96 -13.02 -4.44
N LEU A 136 6.68 -13.80 -5.49
CA LEU A 136 5.32 -14.24 -5.81
C LEU A 136 5.03 -15.61 -5.16
N GLY A 137 4.05 -15.69 -4.27
CA GLY A 137 3.61 -16.97 -3.72
C GLY A 137 3.09 -17.94 -4.79
N GLY A 138 3.35 -19.23 -4.59
CA GLY A 138 2.96 -20.30 -5.52
C GLY A 138 3.80 -21.55 -5.33
N THR A 139 3.32 -22.68 -5.84
CA THR A 139 3.85 -24.04 -5.58
C THR A 139 5.31 -24.26 -6.03
N LEU A 140 5.91 -23.34 -6.79
CA LEU A 140 7.24 -23.46 -7.39
C LEU A 140 8.09 -22.18 -7.24
N ASN A 141 7.92 -21.39 -6.18
CA ASN A 141 8.82 -20.27 -5.98
C ASN A 141 10.19 -20.75 -5.44
N LEU A 142 11.21 -20.65 -6.29
CA LEU A 142 12.61 -20.99 -5.97
C LEU A 142 13.39 -19.82 -5.34
N GLY A 143 12.70 -18.86 -4.75
CA GLY A 143 13.28 -17.59 -4.25
C GLY A 143 13.53 -16.56 -5.34
N GLN A 144 12.74 -16.61 -6.42
CA GLN A 144 12.83 -15.63 -7.49
C GLN A 144 11.84 -14.49 -7.26
N ARG A 145 12.38 -13.27 -7.31
CA ARG A 145 11.62 -12.03 -7.39
C ARG A 145 10.99 -11.88 -8.76
N VAL A 146 9.81 -11.27 -8.79
CA VAL A 146 9.06 -11.06 -10.03
C VAL A 146 8.59 -9.61 -10.09
N ASP A 147 9.02 -8.93 -11.16
CA ASP A 147 8.54 -7.59 -11.47
C ASP A 147 7.09 -7.66 -11.98
N ARG A 148 6.21 -6.90 -11.33
CA ARG A 148 4.79 -6.80 -11.65
C ARG A 148 4.39 -5.35 -11.79
N LYS A 149 3.53 -5.09 -12.77
CA LYS A 149 2.88 -3.81 -12.95
C LYS A 149 1.37 -4.06 -12.91
N SER A 150 0.68 -3.41 -11.97
CA SER A 150 -0.76 -3.54 -11.81
C SER A 150 -1.42 -2.19 -12.01
N PHE A 151 -2.53 -2.19 -12.75
CA PHE A 151 -3.34 -1.02 -13.02
C PHE A 151 -4.80 -1.40 -12.75
N LEU A 152 -5.46 -0.66 -11.88
CA LEU A 152 -6.88 -0.82 -11.58
C LEU A 152 -7.54 0.55 -11.65
N ASP A 153 -8.67 0.63 -12.33
CA ASP A 153 -9.43 1.83 -12.61
C ASP A 153 -10.91 1.50 -12.35
N ASP A 154 -11.58 2.34 -11.55
CA ASP A 154 -13.02 2.26 -11.27
C ASP A 154 -13.60 3.68 -11.29
N TYR A 155 -14.48 3.94 -12.26
CA TYR A 155 -15.17 5.22 -12.38
C TYR A 155 -16.68 5.07 -12.47
N ARG A 156 -17.37 6.02 -11.83
CA ARG A 156 -18.82 6.17 -11.86
C ARG A 156 -19.21 7.59 -12.23
N LEU A 157 -19.90 7.72 -13.35
CA LEU A 157 -20.54 8.96 -13.79
C LEU A 157 -22.05 8.88 -13.52
N THR A 158 -22.58 9.85 -12.78
CA THR A 158 -24.02 9.97 -12.52
C THR A 158 -24.57 11.24 -13.14
N TYR A 159 -25.66 11.12 -13.90
CA TYR A 159 -26.38 12.23 -14.52
C TYR A 159 -27.91 12.01 -14.40
N PRO A 160 -28.66 12.86 -13.67
CA PRO A 160 -30.10 12.75 -13.59
C PRO A 160 -30.74 13.38 -14.85
N PHE A 161 -31.60 12.61 -15.51
CA PHE A 161 -32.29 13.01 -16.75
C PHE A 161 -33.54 13.87 -16.54
N THR A 162 -33.87 14.27 -15.32
CA THR A 162 -35.10 15.01 -15.03
C THR A 162 -35.06 16.45 -15.55
N GLU A 163 -36.19 16.94 -16.06
CA GLU A 163 -36.32 18.34 -16.49
C GLU A 163 -36.10 19.32 -15.32
N LYS A 164 -35.58 20.51 -15.63
CA LYS A 164 -35.53 21.63 -14.68
C LYS A 164 -36.99 22.02 -14.41
N THR A 165 -37.48 21.83 -13.18
CA THR A 165 -38.69 22.52 -12.72
C THR A 165 -38.35 23.91 -12.21
#